data_AF-A0A8T3X9Y3-F1
#
_entry.id   AF-A0A8T3X9Y3-F1
#
_cell.length_a   1.000
_cell.length_b   1.000
_cell.length_c   1.000
_cell.angle_alpha   90.00
_cell.angle_beta   90.00
_cell.angle_gamma   90.00
#
_symmetry.space_group_name_H-M   'P 1'
#
loop_
_entity.id
_entity.type
_entity.pdbx_description
1 polymer ?
#
loop_
_entity_poly.entity_id
_entity_poly.type
_entity_poly.pdbx_seq_one_letter_code
_entity_poly.pdbx_strand_id
1 'polypeptide(L)'
;MASKGLELPINVIVIVAIAVLVLVVAAALFSSQFGAGAGTIQMEQAYGKGCQTLRSAYSCDRTKIDDVEVKDYKAPGETTRLDVICGQKYPGVTGAELQDACLRGCGCPV
;
A
#
# COMPACT_ATOMS: atom_id res chain seq x y z
N MET A 1 59.88 11.81 2.25
CA MET A 1 58.58 12.49 2.13
C MET A 1 57.73 11.98 3.28
N ALA A 2 57.74 12.70 4.41
CA ALA A 2 57.10 12.25 5.63
C ALA A 2 55.59 12.49 5.51
N SER A 3 54.82 11.41 5.44
CA SER A 3 53.38 11.41 5.67
C SER A 3 53.16 11.99 7.06
N LYS A 4 52.72 13.25 7.14
CA LYS A 4 52.28 13.84 8.40
C LYS A 4 51.08 13.03 8.87
N GLY A 5 51.30 12.15 9.85
CA GLY A 5 50.21 11.56 10.63
C GLY A 5 49.44 12.73 11.24
N LEU A 6 48.25 12.98 10.70
CA LEU A 6 47.33 13.92 11.31
C LEU A 6 46.84 13.21 12.57
N GLU A 7 47.46 13.50 13.71
CA GLU A 7 46.93 13.10 15.01
C GLU A 7 45.59 13.82 15.15
N LEU A 8 44.51 13.19 14.68
CA LEU A 8 43.18 13.75 14.87
C LEU A 8 42.96 13.79 16.38
N PRO A 9 42.72 14.99 16.96
CA PRO A 9 42.35 15.08 18.36
C PRO A 9 41.19 14.14 18.60
N ILE A 10 41.21 13.38 19.70
CA ILE A 10 40.18 12.38 20.04
C ILE A 10 38.77 12.97 19.92
N ASN A 11 38.62 14.26 20.22
CA ASN A 11 37.38 15.01 20.05
C ASN A 11 36.82 14.99 18.62
N VAL A 12 37.68 15.06 17.60
CA VAL A 12 37.26 15.01 16.19
C VAL A 12 36.75 13.62 15.82
N ILE A 13 37.39 12.57 16.34
CA ILE A 13 36.96 11.18 16.10
C ILE A 13 35.55 10.95 16.67
N VAL A 14 35.29 11.46 17.87
CA VAL A 14 33.97 11.38 18.51
C VAL A 14 32.90 12.12 17.69
N ILE A 15 33.20 13.32 17.20
CA ILE A 15 32.27 14.10 16.37
C ILE A 15 31.94 13.37 15.07
N VAL A 16 32.95 12.80 14.40
CA VAL A 16 32.75 12.03 13.16
C VAL A 16 31.91 10.77 13.42
N ALA A 17 32.16 10.05 14.52
CA ALA A 17 31.38 8.87 14.86
C ALA A 17 29.89 9.19 15.10
N ILE A 18 29.60 10.29 15.80
CA ILE A 18 28.22 10.73 16.04
C ILE A 18 27.55 11.14 14.72
N ALA A 19 28.25 11.89 13.85
CA ALA A 19 27.72 12.31 12.56
C ALA A 19 27.36 11.12 11.65
N VAL A 20 28.20 10.07 11.63
CA VAL A 20 27.90 8.85 10.88
C VAL A 20 26.68 8.13 11.45
N LEU A 21 26.55 8.04 12.77
CA LEU A 21 25.39 7.44 13.43
C LEU A 21 24.08 8.16 13.05
N VAL A 22 24.08 9.49 13.08
CA VAL A 22 22.92 10.31 12.70
C VAL A 22 22.56 10.10 11.23
N LEU A 23 23.55 10.04 10.33
CA LEU A 23 23.32 9.76 8.91
C LEU A 23 22.70 8.39 8.67
N VAL A 24 23.13 7.36 9.40
CA VAL A 24 22.55 6.01 9.29
C VAL A 24 21.09 5.99 9.75
N VAL A 25 20.78 6.65 10.87
CA VAL A 25 19.39 6.73 11.38
C VAL A 25 18.51 7.53 10.43
N ALA A 26 19.00 8.64 9.89
CA ALA A 26 18.28 9.41 8.87
C ALA A 26 18.03 8.57 7.61
N ALA A 27 19.06 7.89 7.10
CA ALA A 27 18.93 7.01 5.94
C ALA A 27 17.91 5.88 6.19
N ALA A 28 17.89 5.30 7.39
CA ALA A 28 16.89 4.29 7.77
C ALA A 28 15.47 4.87 7.76
N LEU A 29 15.26 6.04 8.38
CA LEU A 29 13.97 6.73 8.41
C LEU A 29 13.47 7.11 7.00
N PHE A 30 14.36 7.60 6.15
CA PHE A 30 14.01 7.95 4.77
C PHE A 30 13.82 6.69 3.90
N SER A 31 14.57 5.62 4.13
CA SER A 31 14.38 4.34 3.42
C SER A 31 13.02 3.70 3.74
N SER A 32 12.52 3.83 4.97
CA SER A 32 11.18 3.35 5.32
C SER A 32 10.06 4.18 4.68
N GLN A 33 10.31 5.47 4.41
CA GLN A 33 9.32 6.37 3.80
C GLN A 33 9.30 6.26 2.26
N PHE A 34 10.46 6.02 1.62
CA PHE A 34 10.59 5.97 0.15
C PHE A 34 10.38 4.57 -0.44
N GLY A 35 10.33 3.50 0.37
CA GLY A 35 10.02 2.13 -0.08
C GLY A 35 8.55 1.87 -0.42
N ALA A 36 7.63 2.77 -0.08
CA ALA A 36 6.20 2.65 -0.34
C ALA A 36 5.73 3.40 -1.59
N GLY A 37 6.64 3.66 -2.55
CA GLY A 37 6.34 4.38 -3.78
C GLY A 37 5.94 3.48 -4.94
N ALA A 38 4.70 3.03 -4.99
CA ALA A 38 4.05 2.60 -6.25
C ALA A 38 2.52 2.67 -6.13
N GLY A 39 1.95 3.88 -6.22
CA GLY A 39 0.55 4.10 -6.59
C GLY A 39 -0.47 3.19 -5.90
N THR A 40 -0.44 3.07 -4.58
CA THR A 40 -1.43 2.31 -3.83
C THR A 40 -2.50 3.27 -3.34
N ILE A 41 -3.61 3.41 -4.08
CA ILE A 41 -4.83 3.89 -3.42
C ILE A 41 -5.07 2.98 -2.21
N GLN A 42 -5.41 3.57 -1.07
CA GLN A 42 -5.75 2.77 0.11
C GLN A 42 -6.89 1.82 -0.25
N MET A 43 -6.90 0.63 0.36
CA MET A 43 -7.90 -0.41 0.08
C MET A 43 -9.35 0.13 0.16
N GLU A 44 -9.61 1.05 1.07
CA GLU A 44 -10.90 1.75 1.20
C GLU A 44 -11.27 2.62 -0.02
N GLN A 45 -10.28 3.29 -0.61
CA GLN A 45 -10.45 4.10 -1.83
C GLN A 45 -10.60 3.21 -3.07
N ALA A 46 -9.83 2.10 -3.13
CA ALA A 46 -9.97 1.11 -4.18
C ALA A 46 -11.35 0.46 -4.17
N TYR A 47 -11.82 0.07 -2.99
CA TYR A 47 -13.18 -0.42 -2.75
C TYR A 47 -14.23 0.60 -3.21
N GLY A 48 -14.09 1.88 -2.82
CA GLY A 48 -15.01 2.94 -3.24
C GLY A 48 -15.08 3.12 -4.76
N LYS A 49 -13.93 3.11 -5.46
CA LYS A 49 -13.87 3.19 -6.92
C LYS A 49 -14.47 1.96 -7.61
N GLY A 50 -14.20 0.77 -7.07
CA GLY A 50 -14.79 -0.47 -7.57
C GLY A 50 -16.31 -0.48 -7.42
N CYS A 51 -16.82 -0.12 -6.24
CA CYS A 51 -18.26 0.04 -5.99
C CYS A 51 -18.90 1.08 -6.91
N GLN A 52 -18.24 2.21 -7.14
CA GLN A 52 -18.73 3.24 -8.06
C GLN A 52 -18.84 2.69 -9.49
N THR A 53 -17.84 1.95 -9.94
CA THR A 53 -17.81 1.34 -11.28
C THR A 53 -18.88 0.26 -11.43
N LEU A 54 -19.07 -0.56 -10.39
CA LEU A 54 -20.12 -1.58 -10.34
C LEU A 54 -21.52 -0.94 -10.43
N ARG A 55 -21.72 0.20 -9.76
CA ARG A 55 -22.99 0.95 -9.80
C ARG A 55 -23.22 1.66 -11.13
N SER A 56 -22.19 2.31 -11.67
CA SER A 56 -22.34 3.16 -12.86
C SER A 56 -22.33 2.37 -14.17
N ALA A 57 -21.50 1.34 -14.28
CA ALA A 57 -21.33 0.55 -15.49
C ALA A 57 -22.18 -0.72 -15.53
N TYR A 58 -22.46 -1.31 -14.35
CA TYR A 58 -23.13 -2.61 -14.25
C TYR A 58 -24.43 -2.58 -13.43
N SER A 59 -24.89 -1.40 -12.99
CA SER A 59 -26.13 -1.25 -12.21
C SER A 59 -26.26 -2.23 -11.05
N CYS A 60 -25.16 -2.49 -10.33
CA CYS A 60 -25.10 -3.44 -9.20
C CYS A 60 -25.32 -4.92 -9.58
N ASP A 61 -25.05 -5.31 -10.83
CA ASP A 61 -25.12 -6.71 -11.23
C ASP A 61 -24.06 -7.54 -10.48
N ARG A 62 -24.56 -8.50 -9.69
CA ARG A 62 -23.77 -9.43 -8.89
C ARG A 62 -22.78 -10.25 -9.71
N THR A 63 -23.14 -10.59 -10.94
CA THR A 63 -22.30 -11.42 -11.82
C THR A 63 -21.10 -10.67 -12.37
N LYS A 64 -21.04 -9.35 -12.16
CA LYS A 64 -20.01 -8.45 -12.70
C LYS A 64 -18.99 -7.98 -11.69
N ILE A 65 -19.08 -8.44 -10.44
CA ILE A 65 -18.10 -8.12 -9.39
C ILE A 65 -16.70 -8.60 -9.80
N ASP A 66 -16.59 -9.81 -10.35
CA ASP A 66 -15.34 -10.40 -10.81
C ASP A 66 -14.76 -9.72 -12.07
N ASP A 67 -15.58 -8.93 -12.79
CA ASP A 67 -15.23 -8.19 -14.00
C ASP A 67 -14.80 -6.74 -13.71
N VAL A 68 -15.00 -6.22 -12.49
CA VAL A 68 -14.62 -4.85 -12.11
C VAL A 68 -13.15 -4.80 -11.69
N GLU A 69 -12.32 -4.25 -12.56
CA GLU A 69 -10.91 -3.97 -12.28
C GLU A 69 -10.67 -2.52 -11.81
N VAL A 70 -10.00 -2.37 -10.67
CA VAL A 70 -9.57 -1.10 -10.11
C VAL A 70 -8.11 -0.84 -10.47
N LYS A 71 -7.89 -0.28 -11.68
CA LYS A 71 -6.56 -0.12 -12.30
C LYS A 71 -5.51 0.63 -11.46
N ASP A 72 -5.92 1.45 -10.51
CA ASP A 72 -4.99 2.21 -9.66
C ASP A 72 -4.70 1.52 -8.31
N TYR A 73 -5.33 0.39 -7.99
CA TYR A 73 -4.92 -0.41 -6.84
C TYR A 73 -3.74 -1.30 -7.26
N LYS A 74 -2.81 -1.61 -6.37
CA LYS A 74 -1.88 -2.73 -6.58
C LYS A 74 -1.82 -3.46 -5.25
N ALA A 75 -2.60 -4.52 -5.13
CA ALA A 75 -2.39 -5.45 -4.04
C ALA A 75 -1.00 -6.09 -4.21
N PRO A 76 -0.26 -6.35 -3.12
CA PRO A 76 0.98 -7.09 -3.22
C PRO A 76 0.69 -8.50 -3.75
N GLY A 77 1.00 -8.74 -5.02
CA GLY A 77 0.99 -10.07 -5.65
C GLY A 77 -0.27 -10.48 -6.41
N GLU A 78 -1.30 -9.64 -6.56
CA GLU A 78 -2.58 -10.07 -7.18
C GLU A 78 -3.26 -9.04 -8.10
N THR A 79 -4.18 -9.57 -8.91
CA THR A 79 -5.09 -8.83 -9.80
C THR A 79 -5.97 -7.86 -9.02
N THR A 80 -6.14 -6.67 -9.58
CA THR A 80 -6.86 -5.51 -9.04
C THR A 80 -8.37 -5.61 -9.07
N ARG A 81 -8.91 -6.81 -8.90
CA ARG A 81 -10.34 -7.06 -9.06
C ARG A 81 -11.10 -6.76 -7.77
N LEU A 82 -12.36 -6.37 -7.94
CA LEU A 82 -13.22 -6.00 -6.83
C LEU A 82 -13.51 -7.18 -5.89
N ASP A 83 -13.62 -8.41 -6.40
CA ASP A 83 -13.82 -9.64 -5.61
C ASP A 83 -12.70 -9.87 -4.57
N VAL A 84 -11.44 -9.67 -4.97
CA VAL A 84 -10.28 -9.78 -4.08
C VAL A 84 -10.35 -8.70 -3.00
N ILE A 85 -10.71 -7.47 -3.38
CA ILE A 85 -10.87 -6.36 -2.44
C ILE A 85 -12.05 -6.64 -1.47
N CYS A 86 -13.17 -7.19 -1.95
CA CYS A 86 -14.29 -7.61 -1.12
C CYS A 86 -13.84 -8.68 -0.11
N GLY A 87 -13.09 -9.69 -0.56
CA GLY A 87 -12.56 -10.78 0.28
C GLY A 87 -11.63 -10.28 1.38
N GLN A 88 -10.82 -9.27 1.08
CA GLN A 88 -9.97 -8.60 2.07
C GLN A 88 -10.81 -7.77 3.08
N LYS A 89 -11.96 -7.21 2.68
CA LYS A 89 -12.82 -6.41 3.55
C LYS A 89 -13.69 -7.26 4.49
N TYR A 90 -14.12 -8.42 4.01
CA TYR A 90 -15.00 -9.33 4.73
C TYR A 90 -14.31 -10.69 4.93
N PRO A 91 -13.25 -10.74 5.77
CA PRO A 91 -12.55 -11.98 6.02
C PRO A 91 -13.48 -13.01 6.65
N GLY A 92 -13.48 -14.24 6.12
CA GLY A 92 -14.32 -15.34 6.59
C GLY A 92 -15.64 -15.53 5.84
N VAL A 93 -15.96 -14.66 4.90
CA VAL A 93 -17.11 -14.82 3.99
C VAL A 93 -16.60 -15.24 2.62
N THR A 94 -17.19 -16.26 1.99
CA THR A 94 -16.74 -16.78 0.69
C THR A 94 -17.90 -16.99 -0.27
N GLY A 95 -17.57 -17.05 -1.57
CA GLY A 95 -18.53 -17.36 -2.64
C GLY A 95 -19.68 -16.36 -2.72
N ALA A 96 -20.90 -16.88 -2.79
CA ALA A 96 -22.12 -16.10 -2.96
C ALA A 96 -22.31 -15.07 -1.83
N GLU A 97 -22.14 -15.44 -0.55
CA GLU A 97 -22.32 -14.51 0.57
C GLU A 97 -21.32 -13.34 0.53
N LEU A 98 -20.11 -13.57 0.01
CA LEU A 98 -19.10 -12.51 -0.10
C LEU A 98 -19.56 -11.44 -1.09
N GLN A 99 -20.15 -11.85 -2.21
CA GLN A 99 -20.70 -10.94 -3.21
C GLN A 99 -21.87 -10.12 -2.65
N ASP A 100 -22.78 -10.75 -1.90
CA ASP A 100 -23.93 -10.06 -1.30
C ASP A 100 -23.48 -9.08 -0.20
N ALA A 101 -22.54 -9.49 0.66
CA ALA A 101 -21.94 -8.62 1.66
C ALA A 101 -21.23 -7.42 1.00
N CYS A 102 -20.55 -7.67 -0.12
CA CYS A 102 -19.85 -6.64 -0.85
C CYS A 102 -20.81 -5.65 -1.54
N LEU A 103 -21.88 -6.14 -2.18
CA LEU A 103 -22.92 -5.31 -2.78
C LEU A 103 -23.63 -4.44 -1.73
N ARG A 104 -23.96 -5.02 -0.57
CA ARG A 104 -24.52 -4.28 0.57
C ARG A 104 -23.55 -3.19 1.04
N GLY A 105 -22.28 -3.51 1.16
CA GLY A 105 -21.23 -2.53 1.49
C GLY A 105 -21.07 -1.42 0.44
N CYS A 106 -21.31 -1.73 -0.84
CA CYS A 106 -21.33 -0.77 -1.94
C CYS A 106 -22.62 0.08 -2.01
N GLY A 107 -23.62 -0.21 -1.16
CA GLY A 107 -24.92 0.46 -1.17
C GLY A 107 -25.80 0.07 -2.36
N CYS A 108 -25.60 -1.12 -2.91
CA CYS A 108 -26.43 -1.70 -3.95
C CYS A 108 -27.69 -2.36 -3.35
N PRO A 109 -28.85 -2.28 -4.04
CA PRO A 109 -30.02 -3.07 -3.65
C PRO A 109 -29.72 -4.54 -3.93
N VAL A 110 -29.72 -5.37 -2.87
CA VAL A 110 -29.57 -6.84 -2.96
C VAL A 110 -30.87 -7.54 -2.63
#